data_AF-A0A8J5I7E0-F1
#
_entry.id   AF-A0A8J5I7E0-F1
#
_cell.length_a   1.000
_cell.length_b   1.000
_cell.length_c   1.000
_cell.angle_alpha   90.00
_cell.angle_beta   90.00
_cell.angle_gamma   90.00
#
_symmetry.space_group_name_H-M   'P 1'
#
loop_
_entity.id
_entity.type
_entity.pdbx_description
1 polymer ?
#
loop_
_entity_poly.entity_id
_entity_poly.type
_entity_poly.pdbx_seq_one_letter_code
_entity_poly.pdbx_strand_id
1 'polypeptide(L)'
;LVGCASHRYNLAVQRFLREHEGLLEDVNALVGQLRTKKNGARLRQHTELVAVKRNTTRWSSTFKMLKRYLEIKAAAKQVETVEDLVPCARVHRKIEKFCEQMRALESVNKKLQSKETTIADARVLFDGVLQLYPMMKSHLSKEVHIVHLPDFENSIVKHYRQASEGHSCDVLLFHVPPKSNRCERLFSQAKMVLTPHRSALPPNHFEMIMFFKVNRQYWDHCTVVTAEALLSNQQPAQ
;
A
#
# COMPACT_ATOMS: atom_id res chain seq x y z
N LEU A 1 -7.68 -17.77 1.28
CA LEU A 1 -7.95 -16.32 1.07
C LEU A 1 -7.11 -15.86 -0.11
N VAL A 2 -7.68 -15.12 -1.05
CA VAL A 2 -6.92 -14.47 -2.12
C VAL A 2 -5.92 -13.51 -1.47
N GLY A 3 -4.63 -13.63 -1.79
CA GLY A 3 -3.58 -12.84 -1.16
C GLY A 3 -3.77 -11.33 -1.40
N CYS A 4 -3.29 -10.47 -0.50
CA CYS A 4 -3.40 -9.03 -0.68
C CYS A 4 -2.52 -8.54 -1.85
N ALA A 5 -3.14 -8.00 -2.90
CA ALA A 5 -2.42 -7.46 -4.06
C ALA A 5 -1.45 -6.34 -3.67
N SER A 6 -1.86 -5.43 -2.77
CA SER A 6 -0.98 -4.36 -2.28
C SER A 6 0.24 -4.90 -1.53
N HIS A 7 0.10 -6.01 -0.81
CA HIS A 7 1.22 -6.65 -0.13
C HIS A 7 2.20 -7.27 -1.15
N ARG A 8 1.69 -8.03 -2.13
CA ARG A 8 2.50 -8.57 -3.23
C ARG A 8 3.25 -7.47 -3.99
N TYR A 9 2.55 -6.38 -4.28
CA TYR A 9 3.12 -5.20 -4.91
C TYR A 9 4.24 -4.57 -4.08
N ASN A 10 4.05 -4.44 -2.77
CA ASN A 10 5.08 -3.92 -1.87
C ASN A 10 6.36 -4.78 -1.88
N LEU A 11 6.24 -6.11 -1.87
CA LEU A 11 7.38 -7.02 -1.96
C LEU A 11 8.10 -6.89 -3.31
N ALA A 12 7.35 -6.75 -4.40
CA ALA A 12 7.90 -6.52 -5.74
C ALA A 12 8.72 -5.22 -5.82
N VAL A 13 8.18 -4.12 -5.28
CA VAL A 13 8.88 -2.83 -5.24
C VAL A 13 10.13 -2.91 -4.37
N GLN A 14 10.09 -3.63 -3.24
CA GLN A 14 11.29 -3.88 -2.42
C GLN A 14 12.37 -4.66 -3.19
N ARG A 15 11.99 -5.62 -4.06
CA ARG A 15 12.95 -6.30 -4.93
C ARG A 15 13.60 -5.32 -5.92
N PHE A 16 12.82 -4.45 -6.54
CA PHE A 16 13.31 -3.42 -7.46
C PHE A 16 14.26 -2.41 -6.78
N LEU A 17 13.96 -2.00 -5.54
CA LEU A 17 14.83 -1.12 -4.78
C LEU A 17 16.23 -1.72 -4.53
N ARG A 18 16.32 -3.03 -4.28
CA ARG A 18 17.59 -3.71 -4.01
C ARG A 18 18.60 -3.60 -5.14
N GLU A 19 18.15 -3.52 -6.39
CA GLU A 19 19.05 -3.34 -7.55
C GLU A 19 19.65 -1.92 -7.62
N HIS A 20 19.08 -0.97 -6.88
CA HIS A 20 19.48 0.44 -6.87
C HIS A 20 20.08 0.86 -5.52
N GLU A 21 20.39 -0.11 -4.65
CA GLU A 21 20.72 0.17 -3.25
C GLU A 21 21.98 1.05 -3.11
N GLY A 22 23.01 0.85 -3.94
CA GLY A 22 24.21 1.72 -3.90
C GLY A 22 23.88 3.20 -4.14
N LEU A 23 23.04 3.50 -5.14
CA LEU A 23 22.59 4.87 -5.41
C LEU A 23 21.78 5.44 -4.23
N LEU A 24 20.98 4.59 -3.58
CA LEU A 24 20.17 4.98 -2.43
C LEU A 24 21.00 5.21 -1.17
N GLU A 25 22.08 4.45 -0.99
CA GLU A 25 23.03 4.59 0.10
C GLU A 25 23.78 5.91 0.01
N ASP A 26 24.26 6.29 -1.18
CA ASP A 26 24.92 7.57 -1.42
C ASP A 26 24.03 8.75 -1.01
N VAL A 27 22.79 8.78 -1.52
CA VAL A 27 21.82 9.83 -1.18
C VAL A 27 21.48 9.80 0.32
N ASN A 28 21.34 8.62 0.91
CA ASN A 28 21.03 8.47 2.32
C ASN A 28 22.19 8.92 3.23
N ALA A 29 23.44 8.73 2.82
CA ALA A 29 24.62 9.22 3.52
C ALA A 29 24.69 10.74 3.48
N LEU A 30 24.54 11.35 2.30
CA LEU A 30 24.47 12.81 2.13
C LEU A 30 23.36 13.41 2.99
N VAL A 31 22.13 12.87 2.89
CA VAL A 31 20.99 13.33 3.69
C VAL A 31 21.25 13.12 5.19
N GLY A 32 21.97 12.07 5.58
CA GLY A 32 22.42 11.85 6.94
C GLY A 32 23.29 13.02 7.44
N GLN A 33 24.26 13.45 6.65
CA GLN A 33 25.14 14.58 6.99
C GLN A 33 24.39 15.91 7.02
N LEU A 34 23.49 16.14 6.06
CA LEU A 34 22.64 17.35 6.01
C LEU A 34 21.69 17.48 7.20
N ARG A 35 21.37 16.38 7.88
CA ARG A 35 20.51 16.38 9.09
C ARG A 35 21.25 16.69 10.38
N THR A 36 22.59 16.74 10.37
CA THR A 36 23.36 17.12 11.57
C THR A 36 23.04 18.57 11.96
N LYS A 37 23.18 18.92 13.24
CA LYS A 37 22.80 20.26 13.73
C LYS A 37 23.51 21.39 12.97
N LYS A 38 24.83 21.26 12.75
CA LYS A 38 25.65 22.26 12.06
C LYS A 38 25.29 22.39 10.59
N ASN A 39 25.26 21.27 9.85
CA ASN A 39 25.00 21.29 8.40
C ASN A 39 23.54 21.61 8.10
N GLY A 40 22.60 21.16 8.93
CA GLY A 40 21.20 21.53 8.81
C GLY A 40 20.95 23.02 9.07
N ALA A 41 21.73 23.67 9.94
CA ALA A 41 21.66 25.12 10.11
C ALA A 41 22.18 25.86 8.88
N ARG A 42 23.30 25.41 8.29
CA ARG A 42 23.83 25.94 7.02
C ARG A 42 22.86 25.74 5.86
N LEU A 43 22.27 24.54 5.74
CA LEU A 43 21.26 24.26 4.72
C LEU A 43 20.07 25.23 4.82
N ARG A 44 19.64 25.56 6.05
CA ARG A 44 18.55 26.52 6.31
C ARG A 44 18.85 27.96 5.87
N GLN A 45 20.12 28.31 5.66
CA GLN A 45 20.49 29.62 5.10
C GLN A 45 20.19 29.71 3.59
N HIS A 46 20.02 28.56 2.92
CA HIS A 46 19.80 28.49 1.47
C HIS A 46 18.44 27.91 1.08
N THR A 47 17.70 27.30 2.01
CA THR A 47 16.33 26.78 1.78
C THR A 47 15.56 26.61 3.08
N GLU A 48 14.24 26.79 3.05
CA GLU A 48 13.36 26.48 4.18
C GLU A 48 13.14 24.97 4.37
N LEU A 49 13.50 24.16 3.36
CA LEU A 49 13.26 22.72 3.37
C LEU A 49 14.30 21.96 4.18
N VAL A 50 13.85 20.93 4.89
CA VAL A 50 14.72 20.03 5.66
C VAL A 50 15.00 18.73 4.90
N ALA A 51 16.21 18.21 5.05
CA ALA A 51 16.59 16.91 4.51
C ALA A 51 15.83 15.77 5.20
N VAL A 52 15.34 14.79 4.43
CA VAL A 52 14.48 13.69 4.91
C VAL A 52 15.18 12.36 4.70
N LYS A 53 15.54 11.65 5.79
CA LYS A 53 16.19 10.34 5.71
C LYS A 53 15.15 9.23 5.48
N ARG A 54 15.50 8.22 4.69
CA ARG A 54 14.64 7.04 4.49
C ARG A 54 14.60 6.14 5.73
N ASN A 55 13.51 5.38 5.84
CA ASN A 55 13.38 4.20 6.65
C ASN A 55 13.48 2.97 5.73
N THR A 56 14.51 2.15 5.93
CA THR A 56 14.89 1.08 4.98
C THR A 56 13.78 0.05 4.76
N THR A 57 12.91 -0.19 5.74
CA THR A 57 11.83 -1.19 5.61
C THR A 57 10.62 -0.68 4.83
N ARG A 58 10.53 0.63 4.56
CA ARG A 58 9.37 1.28 3.91
C ARG A 58 9.78 2.05 2.67
N TRP A 59 9.52 1.46 1.50
CA TRP A 59 9.90 2.05 0.20
C TRP A 59 9.29 3.44 -0.05
N SER A 60 8.12 3.74 0.49
CA SER A 60 7.49 5.07 0.40
C SER A 60 8.35 6.15 1.05
N SER A 61 9.13 5.81 2.08
CA SER A 61 10.07 6.74 2.71
C SER A 61 11.31 6.96 1.85
N THR A 62 11.78 5.93 1.12
CA THR A 62 12.84 6.06 0.11
C THR A 62 12.40 7.03 -0.99
N PHE A 63 11.17 6.90 -1.48
CA PHE A 63 10.64 7.83 -2.48
C PHE A 63 10.57 9.28 -1.97
N LYS A 64 10.12 9.46 -0.72
CA LYS A 64 10.11 10.79 -0.06
C LYS A 64 11.50 11.38 0.08
N MET A 65 12.49 10.58 0.46
CA MET A 65 13.89 11.01 0.56
C MET A 65 14.41 11.50 -0.80
N LEU A 66 14.18 10.74 -1.86
CA LEU A 66 14.64 11.10 -3.21
C LEU A 66 13.99 12.39 -3.70
N LYS A 67 12.66 12.52 -3.56
CA LYS A 67 11.95 13.75 -3.90
C LYS A 67 12.51 14.95 -3.14
N ARG A 68 12.67 14.82 -1.83
CA ARG A 68 13.21 15.91 -1.01
C ARG A 68 14.63 16.26 -1.39
N TYR A 69 15.48 15.27 -1.66
CA TYR A 69 16.84 15.51 -2.12
C TYR A 69 16.85 16.31 -3.43
N LEU A 70 16.02 15.96 -4.41
CA LEU A 70 15.93 16.69 -5.68
C LEU A 70 15.46 18.15 -5.49
N GLU A 71 14.60 18.42 -4.51
CA GLU A 71 14.15 19.78 -4.14
C GLU A 71 15.28 20.60 -3.51
N ILE A 72 16.13 19.97 -2.66
CA ILE A 72 17.18 20.68 -1.91
C ILE A 72 18.56 20.62 -2.57
N LYS A 73 18.71 19.96 -3.74
CA LYS A 73 20.01 19.69 -4.37
C LYS A 73 20.89 20.93 -4.56
N ALA A 74 20.28 22.05 -4.95
CA ALA A 74 20.98 23.30 -5.19
C ALA A 74 21.49 23.92 -3.88
N ALA A 75 20.68 23.87 -2.82
CA ALA A 75 21.05 24.34 -1.49
C ALA A 75 22.10 23.42 -0.84
N ALA A 76 22.01 22.10 -1.04
CA ALA A 76 22.98 21.14 -0.54
C ALA A 76 24.39 21.40 -1.11
N LYS A 77 24.50 21.86 -2.36
CA LYS A 77 25.77 22.24 -2.99
C LYS A 77 26.45 23.45 -2.32
N GLN A 78 25.71 24.31 -1.63
CA GLN A 78 26.26 25.48 -0.93
C GLN A 78 26.84 25.12 0.46
N VAL A 79 26.62 23.89 0.94
CA VAL A 79 27.12 23.45 2.25
C VAL A 79 28.48 22.80 2.07
N GLU A 80 29.55 23.59 2.22
CA GLU A 80 30.97 23.20 2.02
C GLU A 80 31.32 21.82 2.64
N THR A 81 30.88 21.58 3.88
CA THR A 81 31.19 20.34 4.62
C THR A 81 30.63 19.04 4.01
N VAL A 82 29.71 19.14 3.06
CA VAL A 82 29.12 17.97 2.38
C VAL A 82 29.33 17.99 0.88
N GLU A 83 30.15 18.91 0.35
CA GLU A 83 30.36 19.09 -1.08
C GLU A 83 30.83 17.79 -1.76
N ASP A 84 31.80 17.09 -1.15
CA ASP A 84 32.33 15.81 -1.64
C ASP A 84 31.28 14.68 -1.69
N LEU A 85 30.21 14.81 -0.89
CA LEU A 85 29.11 13.85 -0.84
C LEU A 85 27.98 14.20 -1.81
N VAL A 86 28.00 15.38 -2.44
CA VAL A 86 26.97 15.76 -3.42
C VAL A 86 27.19 14.95 -4.71
N PRO A 87 26.18 14.18 -5.15
CA PRO A 87 26.25 13.44 -6.41
C PRO A 87 26.68 14.30 -7.59
N CYS A 88 27.67 13.82 -8.36
CA CYS A 88 28.06 14.49 -9.60
C CYS A 88 26.92 14.47 -10.63
N ALA A 89 26.98 15.34 -11.64
CA ALA A 89 25.90 15.50 -12.63
C ALA A 89 25.45 14.19 -13.31
N ARG A 90 26.37 13.24 -13.53
CA ARG A 90 26.04 11.92 -14.08
C ARG A 90 25.19 11.08 -13.12
N VAL A 91 25.58 11.04 -11.85
CA VAL A 91 24.83 10.30 -10.81
C VAL A 91 23.49 10.98 -10.55
N HIS A 92 23.47 12.31 -10.53
CA HIS A 92 22.26 13.11 -10.39
C HIS A 92 21.19 12.76 -11.44
N ARG A 93 21.57 12.64 -12.72
CA ARG A 93 20.66 12.20 -13.79
C ARG A 93 20.10 10.79 -13.55
N LYS A 94 20.90 9.87 -12.96
CA LYS A 94 20.42 8.54 -12.57
C LYS A 94 19.38 8.63 -11.44
N ILE A 95 19.59 9.51 -10.46
CA ILE A 95 18.65 9.75 -9.36
C ILE A 95 17.33 10.31 -9.89
N GLU A 96 17.37 11.28 -10.81
CA GLU A 96 16.16 11.86 -11.42
C GLU A 96 15.36 10.78 -12.17
N LYS A 97 16.00 10.02 -13.05
CA LYS A 97 15.36 8.90 -13.77
C LYS A 97 14.78 7.86 -12.81
N PHE A 98 15.51 7.50 -11.76
CA PHE A 98 15.03 6.55 -10.76
C PHE A 98 13.82 7.09 -9.97
N CYS A 99 13.83 8.39 -9.65
CA CYS A 99 12.70 9.04 -8.99
C CYS A 99 11.44 9.05 -9.85
N GLU A 100 11.57 9.17 -11.18
CA GLU A 100 10.45 9.02 -12.13
C GLU A 100 9.90 7.60 -12.16
N GLN A 101 10.77 6.57 -12.19
CA GLN A 101 10.36 5.17 -12.08
C GLN A 101 9.58 4.92 -10.78
N MET A 102 10.10 5.43 -9.64
CA MET A 102 9.39 5.36 -8.36
C MET A 102 8.04 6.08 -8.37
N ARG A 103 7.91 7.20 -9.09
CA ARG A 103 6.65 7.93 -9.24
C ARG A 103 5.60 7.10 -9.98
N ALA A 104 6.01 6.41 -11.05
CA ALA A 104 5.14 5.49 -11.77
C ALA A 104 4.72 4.31 -10.88
N LEU A 105 5.63 3.76 -10.08
CA LEU A 105 5.29 2.68 -9.15
C LEU A 105 4.35 3.15 -8.02
N GLU A 106 4.48 4.39 -7.56
CA GLU A 106 3.57 5.01 -6.59
C GLU A 106 2.16 5.25 -7.15
N SER A 107 2.03 5.63 -8.43
CA SER A 107 0.70 5.80 -9.04
C SER A 107 -0.06 4.47 -9.11
N VAL A 108 0.64 3.37 -9.47
CA VAL A 108 0.06 2.02 -9.46
C VAL A 108 -0.37 1.62 -8.04
N ASN A 109 0.48 1.86 -7.03
CA ASN A 109 0.12 1.59 -5.63
C ASN A 109 -1.14 2.36 -5.20
N LYS A 110 -1.25 3.65 -5.57
CA LYS A 110 -2.43 4.46 -5.28
C LYS A 110 -3.68 3.94 -5.98
N LYS A 111 -3.57 3.53 -7.26
CA LYS A 111 -4.69 2.91 -7.97
C LYS A 111 -5.10 1.62 -7.30
N LEU A 112 -4.16 0.70 -7.03
CA LEU A 112 -4.41 -0.52 -6.26
C LEU A 112 -5.13 -0.24 -4.94
N GLN A 113 -4.80 0.87 -4.27
CA GLN A 113 -5.39 1.30 -3.01
C GLN A 113 -6.78 1.94 -3.10
N SER A 114 -7.32 2.23 -4.28
CA SER A 114 -8.69 2.76 -4.44
C SER A 114 -9.75 1.71 -4.04
N LYS A 115 -10.96 2.17 -3.69
CA LYS A 115 -12.06 1.29 -3.26
C LYS A 115 -12.74 0.57 -4.43
N GLU A 116 -12.66 1.19 -5.61
CA GLU A 116 -13.29 0.78 -6.86
C GLU A 116 -12.42 -0.20 -7.64
N THR A 117 -11.17 -0.39 -7.22
CA THR A 117 -10.25 -1.28 -7.92
C THR A 117 -10.60 -2.72 -7.63
N THR A 118 -10.73 -3.51 -8.69
CA THR A 118 -11.07 -4.93 -8.67
C THR A 118 -9.81 -5.79 -8.74
N ILE A 119 -9.94 -7.09 -8.52
CA ILE A 119 -8.84 -8.03 -8.72
C ILE A 119 -8.39 -8.13 -10.19
N ALA A 120 -9.32 -7.96 -11.13
CA ALA A 120 -9.00 -7.92 -12.55
C ALA A 120 -8.18 -6.66 -12.88
N ASP A 121 -8.56 -5.49 -12.36
CA ASP A 121 -7.77 -4.26 -12.51
C ASP A 121 -6.37 -4.42 -11.92
N ALA A 122 -6.26 -5.05 -10.75
CA ALA A 122 -4.97 -5.33 -10.14
C ALA A 122 -4.08 -6.21 -11.03
N ARG A 123 -4.66 -7.19 -11.74
CA ARG A 123 -3.92 -7.99 -12.72
C ARG A 123 -3.44 -7.14 -13.89
N VAL A 124 -4.31 -6.32 -14.49
CA VAL A 124 -3.94 -5.44 -15.61
C VAL A 124 -2.78 -4.52 -15.20
N LEU A 125 -2.86 -3.94 -13.99
CA LEU A 125 -1.77 -3.13 -13.43
C LEU A 125 -0.48 -3.92 -13.25
N PHE A 126 -0.55 -5.16 -12.75
CA PHE A 126 0.63 -6.01 -12.60
C PHE A 126 1.25 -6.40 -13.94
N ASP A 127 0.45 -6.74 -14.94
CA ASP A 127 0.94 -7.08 -16.27
C ASP A 127 1.65 -5.87 -16.91
N GLY A 128 1.08 -4.66 -16.78
CA GLY A 128 1.73 -3.42 -17.22
C GLY A 128 3.04 -3.12 -16.48
N VAL A 129 3.08 -3.36 -15.16
CA VAL A 129 4.32 -3.24 -14.36
C VAL A 129 5.36 -4.25 -14.82
N LEU A 130 4.96 -5.49 -15.15
CA LEU A 130 5.88 -6.53 -15.59
C LEU A 130 6.46 -6.29 -16.98
N GLN A 131 5.74 -5.59 -17.86
CA GLN A 131 6.28 -5.14 -19.15
C GLN A 131 7.45 -4.16 -18.96
N LEU A 132 7.36 -3.27 -17.97
CA LEU A 132 8.39 -2.25 -17.69
C LEU A 132 9.48 -2.73 -16.73
N TYR A 133 9.13 -3.63 -15.80
CA TYR A 133 9.99 -4.09 -14.71
C TYR A 133 9.96 -5.62 -14.60
N PRO A 134 10.58 -6.36 -15.55
CA PRO A 134 10.53 -7.82 -15.57
C PRO A 134 11.10 -8.48 -14.29
N MET A 135 12.02 -7.82 -13.58
CA MET A 135 12.58 -8.31 -12.32
C MET A 135 11.54 -8.48 -11.19
N MET A 136 10.38 -7.81 -11.30
CA MET A 136 9.26 -7.94 -10.36
C MET A 136 8.43 -9.22 -10.57
N LYS A 137 8.73 -10.03 -11.60
CA LYS A 137 8.00 -11.26 -11.94
C LYS A 137 7.86 -12.22 -10.77
N SER A 138 8.91 -12.33 -9.96
CA SER A 138 8.97 -13.20 -8.76
C SER A 138 7.84 -12.97 -7.74
N HIS A 139 7.12 -11.85 -7.79
CA HIS A 139 6.04 -11.53 -6.84
C HIS A 139 4.72 -11.18 -7.55
N LEU A 140 4.77 -10.69 -8.78
CA LEU A 140 3.60 -10.21 -9.52
C LEU A 140 3.07 -11.18 -10.57
N SER A 141 3.84 -12.18 -11.00
CA SER A 141 3.33 -13.13 -12.01
C SER A 141 2.21 -14.01 -11.44
N LYS A 142 1.39 -14.56 -12.33
CA LYS A 142 0.25 -15.41 -11.99
C LYS A 142 0.68 -16.83 -11.56
N GLU A 143 1.89 -17.22 -11.93
CA GLU A 143 2.50 -18.53 -11.66
C GLU A 143 3.30 -18.57 -10.35
N VAL A 144 3.33 -17.49 -9.57
CA VAL A 144 4.12 -17.42 -8.34
C VAL A 144 3.42 -18.17 -7.21
N HIS A 145 4.15 -18.98 -6.44
CA HIS A 145 3.64 -19.71 -5.26
C HIS A 145 3.02 -18.80 -4.17
N ILE A 146 3.32 -17.50 -4.18
CA ILE A 146 2.70 -16.49 -3.30
C ILE A 146 1.19 -16.33 -3.61
N VAL A 147 0.73 -16.77 -4.79
CA VAL A 147 -0.69 -16.82 -5.14
C VAL A 147 -1.35 -18.00 -4.44
N HIS A 148 -2.17 -17.71 -3.42
CA HIS A 148 -2.84 -18.75 -2.63
C HIS A 148 -3.87 -19.58 -3.43
N LEU A 149 -4.50 -18.98 -4.44
CA LEU A 149 -5.52 -19.63 -5.28
C LEU A 149 -5.23 -19.31 -6.76
N PRO A 150 -4.23 -19.96 -7.37
CA PRO A 150 -3.76 -19.61 -8.71
C PRO A 150 -4.84 -19.85 -9.77
N ASP A 151 -5.59 -20.94 -9.68
CA ASP A 151 -6.67 -21.24 -10.63
C ASP A 151 -7.82 -20.24 -10.54
N PHE A 152 -8.11 -19.76 -9.33
CA PHE A 152 -9.10 -18.70 -9.12
C PHE A 152 -8.64 -17.39 -9.75
N GLU A 153 -7.44 -16.90 -9.42
CA GLU A 153 -6.90 -15.67 -10.03
C GLU A 153 -6.84 -15.78 -11.57
N ASN A 154 -6.37 -16.91 -12.10
CA ASN A 154 -6.30 -17.15 -13.54
C ASN A 154 -7.68 -17.17 -14.22
N SER A 155 -8.67 -17.78 -13.56
CA SER A 155 -10.04 -17.80 -14.05
C SER A 155 -10.60 -16.39 -14.15
N ILE A 156 -10.37 -15.52 -13.16
CA ILE A 156 -10.85 -14.13 -13.20
C ILE A 156 -10.27 -13.39 -14.40
N VAL A 157 -8.98 -13.57 -14.68
CA VAL A 157 -8.31 -12.93 -15.82
C VAL A 157 -8.89 -13.42 -17.15
N LYS A 158 -9.18 -14.72 -17.26
CA LYS A 158 -9.83 -15.29 -18.44
C LYS A 158 -11.20 -14.67 -18.68
N HIS A 159 -12.05 -14.62 -17.65
CA HIS A 159 -13.40 -14.07 -17.75
C HIS A 159 -13.40 -12.56 -18.02
N TYR A 160 -12.45 -11.80 -17.44
CA TYR A 160 -12.30 -10.37 -17.73
C TYR A 160 -11.97 -10.09 -19.20
N ARG A 161 -11.08 -10.89 -19.81
CA ARG A 161 -10.76 -10.77 -21.25
C ARG A 161 -11.97 -11.09 -22.12
N GLN A 162 -12.69 -12.15 -21.79
CA GLN A 162 -13.92 -12.54 -22.50
C GLN A 162 -15.00 -11.46 -22.43
N ALA A 163 -15.16 -10.81 -21.27
CA ALA A 163 -16.08 -9.68 -21.11
C ALA A 163 -15.66 -8.44 -21.91
N SER A 164 -14.35 -8.19 -22.04
CA SER A 164 -13.82 -7.13 -22.91
C SER A 164 -14.09 -7.40 -24.39
N GLU A 165 -14.28 -8.68 -24.75
CA GLU A 165 -14.64 -9.16 -26.09
C GLU A 165 -16.17 -9.30 -26.28
N GLY A 166 -16.99 -8.77 -25.36
CA GLY A 166 -18.45 -8.74 -25.48
C GLY A 166 -19.20 -10.00 -25.03
N HIS A 167 -18.52 -10.95 -24.36
CA HIS A 167 -19.16 -12.16 -23.85
C HIS A 167 -19.86 -11.92 -22.50
N SER A 168 -20.97 -12.63 -22.28
CA SER A 168 -21.67 -12.64 -20.99
C SER A 168 -20.76 -13.19 -19.89
N CYS A 169 -20.51 -12.38 -18.86
CA CYS A 169 -19.66 -12.72 -17.73
C CYS A 169 -20.43 -12.47 -16.43
N ASP A 170 -20.17 -13.30 -15.42
CA ASP A 170 -20.76 -13.14 -14.10
C ASP A 170 -20.40 -11.76 -13.52
N VAL A 171 -21.40 -10.92 -13.26
CA VAL A 171 -21.23 -9.53 -12.82
C VAL A 171 -20.47 -9.45 -11.50
N LEU A 172 -20.58 -10.48 -10.66
CA LEU A 172 -19.93 -10.57 -9.36
C LEU A 172 -18.40 -10.59 -9.43
N LEU A 173 -17.81 -11.05 -10.53
CA LEU A 173 -16.36 -11.05 -10.74
C LEU A 173 -15.77 -9.64 -10.79
N PHE A 174 -16.54 -8.66 -11.26
CA PHE A 174 -16.15 -7.24 -11.30
C PHE A 174 -16.28 -6.54 -9.94
N HIS A 175 -16.70 -7.25 -8.90
CA HIS A 175 -16.85 -6.68 -7.56
C HIS A 175 -15.89 -7.28 -6.53
N VAL A 176 -15.08 -8.27 -6.93
CA VAL A 176 -14.09 -8.88 -6.04
C VAL A 176 -12.95 -7.90 -5.79
N PRO A 177 -12.76 -7.40 -4.55
CA PRO A 177 -11.68 -6.47 -4.27
C PRO A 177 -10.32 -7.19 -4.26
N PRO A 178 -9.23 -6.56 -4.72
CA PRO A 178 -7.88 -7.11 -4.75
C PRO A 178 -7.22 -7.14 -3.35
N LYS A 179 -7.91 -6.63 -2.33
CA LYS A 179 -7.40 -6.49 -0.98
C LYS A 179 -8.17 -7.38 -0.03
N SER A 180 -7.45 -8.34 0.53
CA SER A 180 -7.82 -9.01 1.78
C SER A 180 -7.97 -8.01 2.94
N ASN A 181 -7.56 -6.74 2.82
CA ASN A 181 -7.64 -5.74 3.90
C ASN A 181 -9.01 -5.60 4.57
N ARG A 182 -10.13 -5.97 3.92
CA ARG A 182 -11.45 -6.06 4.60
C ARG A 182 -11.49 -7.28 5.53
N CYS A 183 -11.08 -8.44 5.05
CA CYS A 183 -10.93 -9.67 5.84
C CYS A 183 -9.86 -9.51 6.94
N GLU A 184 -8.68 -8.96 6.65
CA GLU A 184 -7.66 -8.71 7.68
C GLU A 184 -8.11 -7.70 8.72
N ARG A 185 -8.83 -6.64 8.33
CA ARG A 185 -9.46 -5.73 9.30
C ARG A 185 -10.54 -6.42 10.12
N LEU A 186 -11.36 -7.27 9.50
CA LEU A 186 -12.35 -8.09 10.18
C LEU A 186 -11.68 -9.01 11.21
N PHE A 187 -10.65 -9.76 10.82
CA PHE A 187 -9.93 -10.65 11.72
C PHE A 187 -9.15 -9.90 12.81
N SER A 188 -8.64 -8.71 12.52
CA SER A 188 -8.01 -7.84 13.53
C SER A 188 -9.04 -7.33 14.54
N GLN A 189 -10.23 -6.91 14.08
CA GLN A 189 -11.34 -6.55 14.97
C GLN A 189 -11.82 -7.75 15.79
N ALA A 190 -11.93 -8.93 15.16
CA ALA A 190 -12.28 -10.18 15.84
C ALA A 190 -11.28 -10.52 16.93
N LYS A 191 -9.98 -10.35 16.69
CA LYS A 191 -8.92 -10.54 17.69
C LYS A 191 -9.08 -9.62 18.91
N MET A 192 -9.58 -8.39 18.71
CA MET A 192 -9.87 -7.48 19.81
C MET A 192 -11.14 -7.85 20.59
N VAL A 193 -12.07 -8.60 19.96
CA VAL A 193 -13.29 -9.10 20.61
C VAL A 193 -13.01 -10.41 21.36
N LEU A 194 -12.20 -11.30 20.77
CA LEU A 194 -11.77 -12.58 21.33
C LEU A 194 -10.51 -12.41 22.16
N THR A 195 -10.64 -11.83 23.35
CA THR A 195 -9.57 -11.75 24.35
C THR A 195 -9.59 -12.99 25.26
N PRO A 196 -8.50 -13.29 26.01
CA PRO A 196 -8.50 -14.41 26.96
C PRO A 196 -9.66 -14.36 27.98
N HIS A 197 -10.03 -13.15 28.40
CA HIS A 197 -11.16 -12.88 29.30
C HIS A 197 -12.54 -13.10 28.65
N ARG A 198 -12.60 -13.20 27.32
CA ARG A 198 -13.81 -13.44 26.51
C ARG A 198 -13.72 -14.78 25.76
N SER A 199 -12.87 -15.70 26.23
CA SER A 199 -12.67 -17.01 25.61
C SER A 199 -13.92 -17.90 25.65
N ALA A 200 -14.82 -17.68 26.62
CA ALA A 200 -16.12 -18.35 26.74
C ALA A 200 -17.25 -17.65 25.95
N LEU A 201 -16.96 -16.64 25.13
CA LEU A 201 -17.98 -15.93 24.35
C LEU A 201 -18.58 -16.89 23.30
N PRO A 202 -19.90 -17.15 23.33
CA PRO A 202 -20.51 -18.08 22.39
C PRO A 202 -20.52 -17.50 20.96
N PRO A 203 -20.50 -18.35 19.91
CA PRO A 203 -20.36 -17.91 18.52
C PRO A 203 -21.41 -16.89 18.08
N ASN A 204 -22.66 -17.03 18.52
CA ASN A 204 -23.76 -16.12 18.19
C ASN A 204 -23.53 -14.69 18.72
N HIS A 205 -23.04 -14.55 19.95
CA HIS A 205 -22.75 -13.25 20.54
C HIS A 205 -21.50 -12.62 19.93
N PHE A 206 -20.50 -13.44 19.60
CA PHE A 206 -19.34 -12.99 18.85
C PHE A 206 -19.73 -12.44 17.47
N GLU A 207 -20.54 -13.20 16.72
CA GLU A 207 -21.04 -12.79 15.40
C GLU A 207 -21.83 -11.48 15.49
N MET A 208 -22.72 -11.35 16.47
CA MET A 208 -23.51 -10.13 16.67
C MET A 208 -22.62 -8.91 16.98
N ILE A 209 -21.63 -9.05 17.86
CA ILE A 209 -20.66 -7.97 18.15
C ILE A 209 -19.86 -7.60 16.91
N MET A 210 -19.43 -8.59 16.12
CA MET A 210 -18.69 -8.37 14.88
C MET A 210 -19.55 -7.68 13.82
N PHE A 211 -20.81 -8.09 13.65
CA PHE A 211 -21.78 -7.48 12.75
C PHE A 211 -21.93 -5.99 13.05
N PHE A 212 -22.16 -5.64 14.32
CA PHE A 212 -22.26 -4.25 14.73
C PHE A 212 -20.94 -3.50 14.49
N LYS A 213 -19.79 -4.03 14.94
CA LYS A 213 -18.49 -3.35 14.77
C LYS A 213 -18.12 -3.09 13.30
N VAL A 214 -18.39 -4.03 12.41
CA VAL A 214 -18.06 -3.92 10.97
C VAL A 214 -18.99 -2.93 10.28
N ASN A 215 -20.26 -2.91 10.67
CA ASN A 215 -21.31 -2.08 10.07
C ASN A 215 -21.56 -0.77 10.82
N ARG A 216 -20.59 -0.29 11.63
CA ARG A 216 -20.72 0.93 12.46
C ARG A 216 -21.17 2.19 11.72
N GLN A 217 -20.98 2.26 10.40
CA GLN A 217 -21.46 3.38 9.59
C GLN A 217 -22.98 3.40 9.38
N TYR A 218 -23.67 2.28 9.65
CA TYR A 218 -25.10 2.10 9.41
C TYR A 218 -25.95 2.19 10.68
N TRP A 219 -25.33 2.36 11.84
CA TRP A 219 -26.05 2.44 13.10
C TRP A 219 -25.32 3.33 14.10
N ASP A 220 -26.10 4.01 14.93
CA ASP A 220 -25.66 4.76 16.08
C ASP A 220 -26.51 4.38 17.30
N HIS A 221 -26.25 5.03 18.45
CA HIS A 221 -27.01 4.78 19.67
C HIS A 221 -28.51 4.99 19.46
N CYS A 222 -28.91 6.03 18.72
CA CYS A 222 -30.31 6.34 18.44
C CYS A 222 -30.99 5.24 17.61
N THR A 223 -30.29 4.72 16.60
CA THR A 223 -30.76 3.64 15.73
C THR A 223 -30.99 2.35 16.52
N VAL A 224 -30.09 2.02 17.46
CA VAL A 224 -30.20 0.81 18.30
C VAL A 224 -31.36 0.92 19.29
N VAL A 225 -31.49 2.06 19.97
CA VAL A 225 -32.62 2.32 20.90
C VAL A 225 -33.96 2.24 20.18
N THR A 226 -34.03 2.76 18.95
CA THR A 226 -35.25 2.71 18.13
C THR A 226 -35.59 1.27 17.73
N ALA A 227 -34.59 0.48 17.34
CA ALA A 227 -34.78 -0.94 17.00
C ALA A 227 -35.20 -1.78 18.22
N GLU A 228 -34.63 -1.52 19.39
CA GLU A 228 -35.00 -2.19 20.65
C GLU A 228 -36.46 -1.90 21.04
N ALA A 229 -36.90 -0.65 20.91
CA ALA A 229 -38.30 -0.27 21.16
C ALA A 229 -39.26 -0.97 20.19
N LEU A 230 -38.90 -1.09 18.91
CA LEU A 230 -39.70 -1.78 17.90
C LEU A 230 -39.78 -3.29 18.15
N LEU A 231 -38.67 -3.92 18.55
CA LEU A 231 -38.63 -5.35 18.86
C LEU A 231 -39.40 -5.69 20.15
N SER A 232 -39.33 -4.82 21.15
CA SER A 232 -40.09 -4.95 22.41
C SER A 232 -41.61 -4.85 22.17
N ASN A 233 -42.03 -4.05 21.18
CA ASN A 233 -43.44 -3.91 20.79
C ASN A 233 -43.96 -5.03 19.87
N GLN A 234 -43.11 -5.98 19.44
CA GLN A 234 -43.48 -7.11 18.58
C GLN A 234 -43.60 -8.45 19.31
N GLN A 235 -43.38 -8.51 20.64
CA GLN A 235 -43.73 -9.72 21.39
C GLN A 235 -45.26 -9.78 21.58
N PRO A 236 -45.96 -10.80 21.07
CA PRO A 236 -47.38 -10.96 21.36
C PRO A 236 -47.57 -11.16 22.87
N ALA A 237 -48.57 -10.47 23.43
CA ALA A 237 -49.02 -10.71 24.80
C ALA A 237 -49.27 -12.21 24.98
N GLN A 238 -48.59 -12.81 25.97
CA GLN A 238 -48.83 -14.20 26.39
C GLN A 238 -50.28 -14.40 26.84
#